data_AF-A0A0F9ASE9-F1
#
_entry.id   AF-A0A0F9ASE9-F1
#
_cell.length_a   1.000
_cell.length_b   1.000
_cell.length_c   1.000
_cell.angle_alpha   90.00
_cell.angle_beta   90.00
_cell.angle_gamma   90.00
#
_symmetry.space_group_name_H-M   'P 1'
#
loop_
_entity.id
_entity.type
_entity.pdbx_description
1 polymer ?
#
loop_
_entity_poly.entity_id
_entity_poly.type
_entity_poly.pdbx_seq_one_letter_code
_entity_poly.pdbx_strand_id
1 'polypeptide(L)' 'ATMQRKDSKRRAILKEIINTLTAQEWLDILEKHNYRCAYCDVEFNCELLPEKDHIIPISKVGHNTKENVVPACRS' A
#
# COMPACT_ATOMS: atom_id res chain seq x y z
N ALA A 1 -15.01 24.45 -18.97
CA ALA A 1 -13.99 24.96 -18.04
C ALA A 1 -13.64 23.87 -17.05
N THR A 2 -12.43 23.32 -17.09
CA THR A 2 -11.93 22.45 -16.00
C THR A 2 -10.41 22.59 -15.91
N MET A 3 -9.93 23.52 -15.08
CA MET A 3 -8.51 23.68 -14.77
C MET A 3 -8.01 22.45 -14.01
N GLN A 4 -7.14 21.65 -14.61
CA GLN A 4 -6.38 20.60 -13.92
C GLN A 4 -5.30 21.25 -13.04
N ARG A 5 -5.65 21.57 -11.78
CA ARG A 5 -4.72 22.04 -10.73
C ARG A 5 -4.44 20.97 -9.66
N LYS A 6 -4.42 19.68 -10.01
CA LYS A 6 -4.19 18.59 -9.03
C LYS A 6 -2.78 17.98 -9.06
N ASP A 7 -2.02 18.18 -10.13
CA ASP A 7 -0.76 17.46 -10.33
C ASP A 7 0.43 17.99 -9.50
N SER A 8 0.52 19.30 -9.29
CA SER A 8 1.65 19.90 -8.55
C SER A 8 1.68 19.45 -7.09
N LYS A 9 0.50 19.36 -6.43
CA LYS A 9 0.37 18.88 -5.05
C LYS A 9 0.74 17.41 -4.92
N ARG A 10 0.25 16.55 -5.83
CA ARG A 10 0.59 15.12 -5.83
C ARG A 10 2.09 14.89 -6.04
N ARG A 11 2.72 15.64 -6.95
CA ARG A 11 4.17 15.58 -7.19
C ARG A 11 5.00 16.06 -6.00
N ALA A 12 4.55 17.08 -5.28
CA ALA A 12 5.23 17.54 -4.06
C ALA A 12 5.17 16.46 -2.97
N ILE A 13 4.00 15.87 -2.73
CA ILE A 13 3.81 14.80 -1.74
C ILE A 13 4.65 13.56 -2.09
N LEU A 14 4.72 13.16 -3.37
CA LEU A 14 5.56 12.05 -3.81
C LEU A 14 7.06 12.26 -3.55
N LYS A 15 7.54 13.51 -3.48
CA LYS A 15 8.93 13.81 -3.11
C LYS A 15 9.18 13.67 -1.60
N GLU A 16 8.14 13.85 -0.79
CA GLU A 16 8.19 13.75 0.67
C GLU A 16 7.86 12.35 1.18
N ILE A 17 7.31 11.49 0.32
CA ILE A 17 7.02 10.10 0.64
C ILE A 17 8.30 9.29 0.68
N ILE A 18 8.59 8.76 1.86
CA ILE A 18 9.57 7.71 2.05
C ILE A 18 9.05 6.43 1.38
N ASN A 19 9.79 5.95 0.39
CA ASN A 19 9.53 4.69 -0.31
C ASN A 19 10.62 3.69 0.01
N THR A 20 10.55 3.11 1.21
CA THR A 20 11.54 2.16 1.70
C THR A 20 11.08 0.72 1.63
N LEU A 21 9.81 0.45 1.32
CA LEU A 21 9.27 -0.92 1.27
C LEU A 21 10.04 -1.76 0.25
N THR A 22 10.90 -2.63 0.77
CA THR A 22 11.65 -3.61 0.00
C THR A 22 10.80 -4.84 -0.33
N ALA A 23 11.27 -5.66 -1.27
CA ALA A 23 10.65 -6.95 -1.56
C ALA A 23 10.69 -7.90 -0.34
N GLN A 24 11.77 -7.86 0.44
CA GLN A 24 11.90 -8.67 1.65
C GLN A 24 10.89 -8.24 2.71
N GLU A 25 10.77 -6.93 2.99
CA GLU A 25 9.76 -6.44 3.94
C GLU A 25 8.34 -6.77 3.52
N TRP A 26 8.07 -6.80 2.21
CA TRP A 26 6.77 -7.26 1.72
C TRP A 26 6.50 -8.73 2.03
N LEU A 27 7.50 -9.60 1.86
CA LEU A 27 7.40 -11.01 2.27
C LEU A 27 7.21 -11.13 3.78
N ASP A 28 7.95 -10.36 4.58
CA ASP A 28 7.82 -10.35 6.04
C ASP A 28 6.42 -9.90 6.48
N ILE A 29 5.81 -8.95 5.77
CA ILE A 29 4.41 -8.52 6.00
C ILE A 29 3.45 -9.67 5.68
N LEU A 30 3.61 -10.35 4.54
CA LEU A 30 2.77 -11.49 4.18
C LEU A 30 2.89 -12.60 5.22
N GLU A 31 4.10 -12.94 5.66
CA GLU A 31 4.36 -13.94 6.68
C GLU A 31 3.75 -13.55 8.03
N LYS A 32 3.92 -12.28 8.46
CA LYS A 32 3.31 -11.75 9.68
C LYS A 32 1.78 -11.81 9.67
N HIS A 33 1.19 -11.67 8.48
CA HIS A 33 -0.25 -11.79 8.27
C HIS A 33 -0.69 -13.22 7.94
N ASN A 34 0.18 -14.24 8.06
CA ASN A 34 -0.09 -15.63 7.72
C ASN A 34 -0.65 -15.82 6.30
N TYR A 35 -0.17 -15.00 5.35
CA TYR A 35 -0.70 -14.94 3.98
C TYR A 35 -2.21 -14.72 3.95
N ARG A 36 -2.75 -13.91 4.86
CA ARG A 36 -4.17 -13.54 4.91
C ARG A 36 -4.37 -12.05 4.70
N CYS A 37 -5.53 -11.72 4.14
CA CYS A 37 -5.95 -10.34 3.97
C CYS A 37 -6.15 -9.66 5.33
N ALA A 38 -5.56 -8.49 5.53
CA ALA A 38 -5.68 -7.72 6.76
C ALA A 38 -7.11 -7.26 7.08
N TYR A 39 -8.01 -7.26 6.08
CA TYR A 39 -9.40 -6.79 6.23
C TYR A 39 -10.41 -7.94 6.33
N CYS A 40 -10.34 -8.93 5.44
CA CYS A 40 -11.32 -10.01 5.38
C CYS A 40 -10.80 -11.34 5.96
N ASP A 41 -9.54 -11.41 6.38
CA ASP A 41 -8.88 -12.59 6.96
C ASP A 41 -8.87 -13.84 6.05
N VAL A 42 -9.15 -13.65 4.76
CA VAL A 42 -9.10 -14.70 3.73
C VAL A 42 -7.64 -14.97 3.35
N GLU A 43 -7.29 -16.24 3.28
CA GLU A 43 -5.98 -16.70 2.85
C GLU A 43 -5.77 -16.49 1.35
N PHE A 44 -4.62 -15.92 1.00
CA PHE A 44 -4.22 -15.70 -0.37
C PHE A 44 -3.85 -17.03 -1.04
N ASN A 45 -4.25 -17.19 -2.29
CA ASN A 45 -3.99 -18.38 -3.08
C ASN A 45 -3.71 -18.00 -4.54
N CYS A 46 -3.58 -18.99 -5.43
CA CYS A 46 -3.29 -18.73 -6.84
C CYS A 46 -4.36 -17.87 -7.56
N GLU A 47 -5.59 -17.84 -7.05
CA GLU A 47 -6.70 -17.02 -7.57
C GLU A 47 -6.81 -15.69 -6.85
N LEU A 48 -6.48 -15.65 -5.54
CA LEU A 48 -6.54 -14.47 -4.69
C LEU A 48 -5.14 -13.99 -4.34
N LEU A 49 -4.55 -13.17 -5.21
CA LEU A 49 -3.22 -12.61 -4.97
C LEU A 49 -3.27 -11.45 -3.96
N PRO A 50 -2.25 -11.32 -3.09
CA PRO A 50 -2.15 -10.19 -2.18
C PRO A 50 -1.76 -8.91 -2.92
N GLU A 51 -2.51 -7.85 -2.70
CA GLU A 51 -2.17 -6.49 -3.13
C GLU A 51 -1.64 -5.66 -1.95
N LYS A 52 -0.75 -4.71 -2.25
CA LYS A 52 -0.20 -3.76 -1.29
C LYS A 52 -1.20 -2.63 -1.08
N ASP A 53 -1.88 -2.63 0.05
CA ASP A 53 -2.79 -1.55 0.41
C ASP A 53 -2.16 -0.62 1.46
N HIS A 54 -2.37 0.69 1.29
CA HIS A 54 -1.83 1.71 2.19
C HIS A 54 -2.86 2.08 3.26
N ILE A 55 -2.56 1.81 4.53
CA ILE A 55 -3.44 2.17 5.66
C ILE A 55 -3.67 3.69 5.67
N ILE A 56 -2.59 4.47 5.55
CA ILE A 56 -2.64 5.92 5.35
C ILE A 56 -2.45 6.18 3.87
N PRO A 57 -3.43 6.79 3.18
CA PRO A 57 -3.28 7.14 1.78
C PRO A 57 -2.09 8.07 1.54
N ILE A 58 -1.42 7.90 0.40
CA ILE A 58 -0.35 8.79 -0.11
C ILE A 58 -0.79 10.27 -0.07
N SER A 59 -2.06 10.56 -0.36
CA SER A 59 -2.60 11.93 -0.33
C SER A 59 -2.59 12.58 1.06
N LYS A 60 -2.46 11.79 2.13
CA LYS A 60 -2.32 12.21 3.52
C LYS A 60 -0.88 12.02 4.04
N VAL A 61 0.12 11.98 3.14
CA VAL A 61 1.53 11.74 3.48
C VAL A 61 1.75 10.33 4.04
N GLY A 62 0.95 9.37 3.61
CA GLY A 62 1.20 7.96 3.89
C GLY A 62 2.49 7.50 3.23
N HIS A 63 3.46 7.06 4.01
CA HIS A 63 4.72 6.54 3.50
C HIS A 63 4.54 5.14 2.90
N ASN A 64 5.36 4.78 1.91
CA ASN A 64 5.41 3.40 1.42
C ASN A 64 6.44 2.62 2.25
N THR A 65 6.08 2.36 3.51
CA THR A 65 6.88 1.61 4.49
C THR A 65 6.13 0.38 4.97
N LYS A 66 6.85 -0.58 5.56
CA LYS A 66 6.25 -1.83 6.10
C LYS A 66 5.17 -1.62 7.15
N GLU A 67 5.17 -0.47 7.81
CA GLU A 67 4.22 -0.12 8.88
C GLU A 67 2.92 0.46 8.32
N ASN A 68 2.96 1.03 7.12
CA ASN A 68 1.82 1.67 6.49
C ASN A 68 1.21 0.83 5.34
N VAL A 69 1.84 -0.30 5.01
CA VAL A 69 1.38 -1.20 3.96
C VAL A 69 0.91 -2.51 4.59
N VAL A 70 -0.28 -2.94 4.18
CA VAL A 70 -0.88 -4.22 4.59
C VAL A 70 -1.24 -5.04 3.36
N PRO A 71 -1.30 -6.38 3.50
CA PRO A 71 -1.76 -7.21 2.42
C PRO A 71 -3.28 -7.24 2.39
N ALA A 72 -3.85 -6.85 1.25
CA ALA A 72 -5.29 -6.83 1.03
C ALA A 72 -5.64 -7.64 -0.21
N CYS A 73 -6.81 -8.29 -0.18
CA CYS A 73 -7.36 -8.87 -1.39
C CYS A 73 -7.91 -7.77 -2.31
N ARG A 74 -7.76 -7.95 -3.62
CA ARG A 74 -8.46 -7.14 -4.60
C ARG A 74 -9.96 -7.46 -4.51
N SER A 75 -10.72 -6.55 -3.91
CA SER A 75 -12.19 -6.67 -3.86
C SER A 75 -12.85 -6.31 -5.19
#